data_AF-A0A3T0RUY5-F1
#
_entry.id   AF-A0A3T0RUY5-F1
#
_cell.length_a   1.000
_cell.length_b   1.000
_cell.length_c   1.000
_cell.angle_alpha   90.00
_cell.angle_beta   90.00
_cell.angle_gamma   90.00
#
_symmetry.space_group_name_H-M   'P 1'
#
loop_
_entity.id
_entity.type
_entity.pdbx_description
1 polymer ?
#
loop_
_entity_poly.entity_id
_entity_poly.type
_entity_poly.pdbx_seq_one_letter_code
_entity_poly.pdbx_strand_id
1 'polypeptide(L)'
;MKTTILLLVLSPLYVFANDCSQVVSQLRQMKAAQMAVQTSLIKNHDMVADSMDSYADALKESSGRAHKTVANSMLTASTSLRKRGEKGQELAEKLAEQTDLIIKSVENCLK
;
A
#
# COMPACT_ATOMS: atom_id res chain seq x y z
N MET A 1 65.78 15.87 13.08
CA MET A 1 65.48 15.01 14.26
C MET A 1 64.39 15.68 15.08
N LYS A 2 63.46 14.85 15.57
CA LYS A 2 62.41 15.08 16.57
C LYS A 2 61.12 15.78 16.11
N THR A 3 60.11 15.00 15.70
CA THR A 3 58.96 14.47 16.49
C THR A 3 57.92 15.55 16.80
N THR A 4 56.71 15.44 16.26
CA THR A 4 55.48 15.12 17.02
C THR A 4 54.28 15.04 16.08
N ILE A 5 53.84 13.81 15.84
CA ILE A 5 52.47 13.45 15.46
C ILE A 5 51.65 13.52 16.75
N LEU A 6 50.57 14.31 16.81
CA LEU A 6 49.44 13.98 17.68
C LEU A 6 48.14 14.72 17.29
N LEU A 7 47.19 13.89 16.84
CA LEU A 7 45.72 13.99 16.93
C LEU A 7 45.06 15.36 17.14
N LEU A 8 44.26 15.77 16.15
CA LEU A 8 42.91 16.31 16.36
C LEU A 8 41.97 15.72 15.30
N VAL A 9 41.90 14.38 15.26
CA VAL A 9 40.74 13.66 14.71
C VAL A 9 39.67 13.68 15.81
N LEU A 10 39.15 14.86 16.13
CA LEU A 10 38.04 15.02 17.07
C LEU A 10 36.74 15.00 16.25
N SER A 11 36.26 13.78 16.01
CA SER A 11 34.86 13.36 16.02
C SER A 11 33.79 14.33 15.48
N PRO A 12 33.21 14.10 14.29
CA PRO A 12 31.83 14.47 14.03
C PRO A 12 30.90 13.34 14.52
N LEU A 13 30.91 13.05 15.83
CA LEU A 13 29.93 12.11 16.42
C LEU A 13 28.61 12.80 16.84
N TYR A 14 28.39 14.05 16.46
CA TYR A 14 27.25 14.85 16.93
C TYR A 14 26.27 15.30 15.84
N VAL A 15 26.35 14.77 14.61
CA VAL A 15 25.43 15.15 13.50
C VAL A 15 24.31 14.13 13.25
N PHE A 16 24.15 13.09 14.08
CA PHE A 16 23.15 12.04 13.82
C PHE A 16 21.85 12.13 14.63
N ALA A 17 21.74 13.01 15.62
CA ALA A 17 20.53 13.10 16.45
C ALA A 17 19.37 13.85 15.77
N ASN A 18 19.64 14.82 14.89
CA ASN A 18 18.61 15.63 14.24
C ASN A 18 17.91 14.91 13.06
N ASP A 19 18.58 13.91 12.48
CA ASP A 19 18.11 13.12 11.31
C ASP A 19 17.12 12.00 11.68
N CYS A 20 17.15 11.57 12.94
CA CYS A 20 16.37 10.44 13.43
C CYS A 20 14.85 10.72 13.46
N SER A 21 14.48 11.95 13.79
CA SER A 21 13.08 12.41 13.72
C SER A 21 12.56 12.49 12.28
N GLN A 22 13.45 12.76 11.33
CA GLN A 22 13.15 12.83 9.91
C GLN A 22 12.84 11.44 9.33
N VAL A 23 13.57 10.40 9.76
CA VAL A 23 13.29 9.01 9.37
C VAL A 23 11.89 8.58 9.78
N VAL A 24 11.50 8.84 11.03
CA VAL A 24 10.14 8.51 11.53
C VAL A 24 9.07 9.27 10.74
N SER A 25 9.31 10.56 10.47
CA SER A 25 8.40 11.37 9.65
C SER A 25 8.26 10.82 8.23
N GLN A 26 9.35 10.44 7.59
CA GLN A 26 9.36 9.81 6.26
C GLN A 26 8.59 8.48 6.25
N LEU A 27 8.78 7.62 7.25
CA LEU A 27 8.05 6.36 7.36
C LEU A 27 6.53 6.58 7.51
N ARG A 28 6.12 7.59 8.28
CA ARG A 28 4.69 7.96 8.42
C ARG A 28 4.11 8.47 7.10
N GLN A 29 4.87 9.28 6.35
CA GLN A 29 4.47 9.75 5.03
C GLN A 29 4.36 8.60 4.02
N MET A 30 5.33 7.67 4.03
CA MET A 30 5.28 6.46 3.20
C MET A 30 4.06 5.61 3.51
N LYS A 31 3.75 5.40 4.80
CA LYS A 31 2.53 4.69 5.22
C LYS A 31 1.28 5.37 4.65
N ALA A 32 1.17 6.69 4.77
CA ALA A 32 0.02 7.44 4.26
C ALA A 32 -0.14 7.29 2.74
N ALA A 33 0.96 7.43 1.99
CA ALA A 33 0.96 7.23 0.54
C ALA A 33 0.55 5.80 0.15
N GLN A 34 1.08 4.80 0.86
CA GLN A 34 0.75 3.40 0.63
C GLN A 34 -0.74 3.10 0.87
N MET A 35 -1.32 3.60 1.96
CA MET A 35 -2.75 3.43 2.24
C MET A 35 -3.61 4.11 1.17
N ALA A 36 -3.22 5.30 0.69
CA ALA A 36 -3.94 6.00 -0.36
C ALA A 36 -3.92 5.20 -1.69
N VAL A 37 -2.76 4.66 -2.07
CA VAL A 37 -2.63 3.81 -3.27
C VAL A 37 -3.48 2.55 -3.14
N GLN A 38 -3.40 1.85 -2.01
CA GLN A 38 -4.19 0.63 -1.79
C GLN A 38 -5.69 0.90 -1.81
N THR A 39 -6.14 1.97 -1.14
CA THR A 39 -7.55 2.39 -1.17
C THR A 39 -8.02 2.67 -2.59
N SER A 40 -7.19 3.35 -3.39
CA SER A 40 -7.49 3.61 -4.79
C SER A 40 -7.60 2.32 -5.61
N LEU A 41 -6.69 1.37 -5.42
CA LEU A 41 -6.72 0.09 -6.13
C LEU A 41 -7.94 -0.75 -5.75
N ILE A 42 -8.30 -0.80 -4.46
CA ILE A 42 -9.50 -1.50 -3.99
C ILE A 42 -10.75 -0.89 -4.61
N LYS A 43 -10.89 0.44 -4.57
CA LYS A 43 -12.02 1.15 -5.21
C LYS A 43 -12.09 0.92 -6.72
N ASN A 44 -10.95 0.79 -7.39
CA ASN A 44 -10.93 0.45 -8.81
C ASN A 44 -11.49 -0.97 -9.05
N HIS A 45 -11.17 -1.94 -8.19
CA HIS A 45 -11.76 -3.28 -8.31
C HIS A 45 -13.29 -3.26 -8.15
N ASP A 46 -13.80 -2.49 -7.19
CA ASP A 46 -15.25 -2.34 -6.98
C ASP A 46 -15.92 -1.69 -8.20
N MET A 47 -15.37 -0.58 -8.70
CA MET A 47 -15.91 0.12 -9.87
C MET A 47 -15.94 -0.77 -11.13
N VAL A 48 -14.89 -1.56 -11.36
CA VAL A 48 -14.84 -2.49 -12.49
C VAL A 48 -15.85 -3.62 -12.28
N ALA A 49 -16.02 -4.13 -11.06
CA ALA A 49 -17.04 -5.14 -10.75
C ALA A 49 -18.46 -4.61 -11.02
N ASP A 50 -18.78 -3.41 -10.55
CA ASP A 50 -20.07 -2.76 -10.77
C ASP A 50 -20.34 -2.51 -12.27
N SER A 51 -19.30 -2.14 -13.02
CA SER A 51 -19.39 -1.99 -14.47
C SER A 51 -19.70 -3.31 -15.16
N MET A 52 -19.04 -4.40 -14.73
CA MET A 52 -19.27 -5.74 -15.27
C MET A 52 -20.68 -6.24 -14.97
N ASP A 53 -21.21 -5.98 -13.77
CA ASP A 53 -22.59 -6.32 -13.42
C ASP A 53 -23.59 -5.55 -14.29
N SER A 54 -23.38 -4.25 -14.44
CA SER A 54 -24.23 -3.40 -15.28
C SER A 54 -24.27 -3.88 -16.74
N TYR A 55 -23.11 -4.23 -17.31
CA TYR A 55 -23.06 -4.79 -18.67
C TYR A 55 -23.67 -6.20 -18.75
N ALA A 56 -23.47 -7.03 -17.73
CA ALA A 56 -24.07 -8.36 -17.69
C ALA A 56 -25.60 -8.28 -17.68
N ASP A 57 -26.16 -7.36 -16.90
CA ASP A 57 -27.61 -7.16 -16.81
C ASP A 57 -28.18 -6.63 -18.12
N ALA A 58 -27.53 -5.65 -18.76
CA ALA A 58 -27.92 -5.19 -20.09
C ALA A 58 -27.88 -6.32 -21.15
N LEU A 59 -26.91 -7.24 -21.04
CA LEU A 59 -26.80 -8.38 -21.96
C LEU A 59 -27.84 -9.47 -21.69
N LYS A 60 -28.33 -9.63 -20.45
CA LYS A 60 -29.40 -10.59 -20.13
C LYS A 60 -30.72 -10.27 -20.83
N GLU A 61 -31.00 -8.99 -21.08
CA GLU A 61 -32.20 -8.54 -21.81
C GLU A 61 -32.17 -8.91 -23.30
N SER A 62 -31.00 -9.26 -23.83
CA SER A 62 -30.85 -9.69 -25.21
C SER A 62 -31.08 -11.21 -25.38
N SER A 63 -31.69 -11.60 -26.50
CA SER A 63 -32.17 -12.98 -26.74
C SER A 63 -31.10 -13.99 -27.22
N GLY A 64 -29.85 -13.54 -27.43
CA GLY A 64 -28.78 -14.37 -27.98
C GLY A 64 -28.14 -15.30 -26.95
N ARG A 65 -28.01 -16.61 -27.26
CA ARG A 65 -27.27 -17.57 -26.42
C ARG A 65 -25.83 -17.11 -26.12
N ALA A 66 -25.17 -16.51 -27.10
CA ALA A 66 -23.83 -15.93 -26.92
C ALA A 66 -23.82 -14.82 -25.88
N HIS A 67 -24.81 -13.92 -25.88
CA HIS A 67 -24.91 -12.83 -24.92
C HIS A 67 -25.15 -13.33 -23.50
N LYS A 68 -25.96 -14.39 -23.32
CA LYS A 68 -26.13 -15.03 -22.01
C LYS A 68 -24.82 -15.61 -21.46
N THR A 69 -24.02 -16.25 -22.32
CA THR A 69 -22.69 -16.75 -21.92
C THR A 69 -21.78 -15.61 -21.49
N VAL A 70 -21.72 -14.53 -22.28
CA VAL A 70 -20.90 -13.35 -21.95
C VAL A 70 -21.37 -12.70 -20.64
N ALA A 71 -22.67 -12.53 -20.44
CA ALA A 71 -23.24 -11.99 -19.20
C ALA A 71 -22.82 -12.83 -17.98
N ASN A 72 -22.90 -14.16 -18.06
CA ASN A 72 -22.46 -15.04 -16.98
C ASN A 72 -20.95 -14.93 -16.70
N SER A 73 -20.13 -14.83 -17.75
CA SER A 73 -18.69 -14.60 -17.60
C SER A 73 -18.40 -13.25 -16.93
N MET A 74 -19.13 -12.19 -17.28
CA MET A 74 -19.00 -10.87 -16.66
C MET A 74 -19.38 -10.90 -15.17
N LEU A 75 -20.48 -11.55 -14.79
CA LEU A 75 -20.86 -11.72 -13.38
C LEU A 75 -19.82 -12.52 -12.58
N THR A 76 -19.23 -13.54 -13.21
CA THR A 76 -18.17 -14.34 -12.60
C THR A 76 -16.90 -13.49 -12.39
N ALA A 77 -16.54 -12.68 -13.39
CA ALA A 77 -15.41 -11.76 -13.30
C ALA A 77 -15.64 -10.69 -12.23
N SER A 78 -16.83 -10.09 -12.19
CA SER A 78 -17.27 -9.14 -11.16
C SER A 78 -17.12 -9.72 -9.75
N THR A 79 -17.64 -10.93 -9.52
CA THR A 79 -17.50 -11.63 -8.23
C THR A 79 -16.03 -11.85 -7.87
N SER A 80 -15.19 -12.23 -8.84
CA SER A 80 -13.75 -12.40 -8.62
C SER A 80 -13.06 -11.09 -8.25
N LEU A 81 -13.44 -9.98 -8.88
CA LEU A 81 -12.91 -8.65 -8.60
C LEU A 81 -13.27 -8.18 -7.19
N ARG A 82 -14.54 -8.36 -6.76
CA ARG A 82 -14.95 -8.04 -5.38
C ARG A 82 -14.15 -8.82 -4.34
N LYS A 83 -13.99 -10.13 -4.56
CA LYS A 83 -13.16 -10.97 -3.69
C LYS A 83 -11.70 -10.51 -3.62
N ARG A 84 -11.15 -9.98 -4.72
CA ARG A 84 -9.82 -9.36 -4.73
C ARG A 84 -9.80 -8.03 -3.98
N GLY A 85 -10.85 -7.22 -4.09
CA GLY A 85 -11.05 -6.00 -3.31
C GLY A 85 -11.04 -6.29 -1.80
N GLU A 86 -11.87 -7.23 -1.35
CA GLU A 86 -11.94 -7.68 0.05
C GLU A 86 -10.59 -8.17 0.58
N LYS A 87 -9.92 -9.04 -0.18
CA LYS A 87 -8.58 -9.53 0.19
C LYS A 87 -7.54 -8.40 0.19
N GLY A 88 -7.67 -7.45 -0.75
CA GLY A 88 -6.83 -6.25 -0.79
C GLY A 88 -7.00 -5.40 0.45
N GLN A 89 -8.24 -5.24 0.94
CA GLN A 89 -8.54 -4.53 2.17
C GLN A 89 -7.94 -5.23 3.39
N GLU A 90 -8.11 -6.55 3.52
CA GLU A 90 -7.50 -7.33 4.62
C GLU A 90 -5.97 -7.18 4.63
N LEU A 91 -5.33 -7.25 3.45
CA LEU A 91 -3.88 -7.07 3.33
C LEU A 91 -3.44 -5.63 3.63
N ALA A 92 -4.24 -4.63 3.24
CA ALA A 92 -3.97 -3.24 3.54
C ALA A 92 -3.98 -2.96 5.05
N GLU A 93 -4.96 -3.52 5.77
CA GLU A 93 -5.08 -3.42 7.22
C GLU A 93 -3.86 -4.06 7.92
N LYS A 94 -3.51 -5.31 7.54
CA LYS A 94 -2.32 -5.99 8.08
C LYS A 94 -1.04 -5.22 7.81
N LEU A 95 -0.89 -4.68 6.60
CA LEU A 95 0.31 -3.91 6.24
C LEU A 95 0.39 -2.59 7.02
N ALA A 96 -0.74 -1.91 7.23
CA ALA A 96 -0.80 -0.71 8.04
C ALA A 96 -0.40 -0.99 9.51
N GLU A 97 -0.85 -2.11 10.08
CA GLU A 97 -0.47 -2.57 11.42
C GLU A 97 1.02 -2.87 11.51
N GLN A 98 1.57 -3.68 10.59
CA GLN A 98 2.99 -4.01 10.57
C GLN A 98 3.86 -2.76 10.36
N THR A 99 3.41 -1.81 9.55
CA THR A 99 4.10 -0.53 9.35
C THR A 99 4.13 0.29 10.63
N ASP A 100 3.05 0.31 11.42
CA ASP A 100 3.05 0.97 12.73
C ASP A 100 4.03 0.32 13.72
N LEU A 101 4.13 -1.00 13.72
CA LEU A 101 5.08 -1.72 14.56
C LEU A 101 6.53 -1.36 14.18
N ILE A 102 6.83 -1.27 12.88
CA ILE A 102 8.14 -0.83 12.40
C ILE A 102 8.42 0.61 12.84
N ILE A 103 7.48 1.53 12.64
CA ILE A 103 7.63 2.94 13.06
C ILE A 103 7.91 3.02 14.56
N LYS A 104 7.15 2.31 15.40
CA LYS A 104 7.38 2.26 16.85
C LYS A 104 8.73 1.66 17.22
N SER A 105 9.15 0.60 16.54
CA SER A 105 10.47 -0.03 16.74
C SER A 105 11.60 0.96 16.44
N VAL A 106 11.49 1.67 15.31
CA VAL A 106 12.43 2.73 14.93
C VAL A 106 12.41 3.86 15.95
N GLU A 107 11.24 4.36 16.36
CA GLU A 107 11.11 5.38 17.40
C GLU A 107 11.78 4.97 18.73
N ASN A 108 11.74 3.68 19.08
CA ASN A 108 12.36 3.17 20.30
C ASN A 108 13.88 2.96 20.16
N CYS A 109 14.36 2.53 18.99
CA CYS A 109 15.79 2.40 18.71
C CYS A 109 16.51 3.76 18.62
N LEU A 110 15.78 4.83 18.32
CA LEU A 110 16.32 6.18 18.16
C LEU A 110 16.26 7.03 19.45
N LYS A 111 15.71 6.48 20.54
CA LYS A 111 15.75 7.06 21.89
C LYS A 111 17.00 6.58 22.64
#